data_AF-A0A7Y3C1P4-F1
#
_entry.id   AF-A0A7Y3C1P4-F1
#
_cell.length_a   1.000
_cell.length_b   1.000
_cell.length_c   1.000
_cell.angle_alpha   90.00
_cell.angle_beta   90.00
_cell.angle_gamma   90.00
#
_symmetry.space_group_name_H-M   'P 1'
#
loop_
_entity.id
_entity.type
_entity.pdbx_description
1 polymer ?
#
loop_
_entity_poly.entity_id
_entity_poly.type
_entity_poly.pdbx_seq_one_letter_code
_entity_poly.pdbx_strand_id
1 'polypeptide(L)'
;MGRRGGGLDRQLQNARLAMRHFVRAPGFTATAVGTIALGIGASVAIFAVVDAVLLDPLPYEEADELVAIWEWNVPRDRRENVANPGNFKAWRDRSITFEAMTAVSMMQPTKFTGPEQPEEVMTQYASPDFFSVLGMQAALGRTFTPDLSAVETTEVVLSDRYWRQSLGADTGILGRTFQLNDTPVVVVGVLRPEYVAFGEGTDLWASIDVGLGDQTNSGRWMMVLGRLAEGRTLEAATDELRTVASRLEEEYPEFNAGWSVNLVPLEEQ
;
A
#
# COMPACT_ATOMS: atom_id res chain seq x y z
N MET A 1 64.48 -15.34 -15.40
CA MET A 1 64.30 -14.85 -14.01
C MET A 1 64.72 -13.38 -13.99
N GLY A 2 63.91 -12.34 -13.78
CA GLY A 2 62.51 -12.18 -13.40
C GLY A 2 62.38 -10.74 -12.85
N ARG A 3 62.38 -9.74 -13.73
CA ARG A 3 62.20 -8.30 -13.42
C ARG A 3 60.85 -8.07 -12.71
N ARG A 4 60.80 -8.16 -11.38
CA ARG A 4 59.58 -7.87 -10.60
C ARG A 4 59.76 -6.86 -9.44
N GLY A 5 60.98 -6.52 -9.02
CA GLY A 5 61.22 -5.60 -7.90
C GLY A 5 61.09 -4.10 -8.22
N GLY A 6 61.59 -3.66 -9.38
CA GLY A 6 61.62 -2.22 -9.72
C GLY A 6 60.28 -1.60 -10.14
N GLY A 7 59.20 -2.39 -10.22
CA GLY A 7 57.87 -1.89 -10.59
C GLY A 7 57.14 -1.24 -9.42
N LEU A 8 57.20 -1.86 -8.24
CA LEU A 8 56.51 -1.41 -7.03
C LEU A 8 57.13 -0.13 -6.48
N ASP A 9 58.46 -0.04 -6.42
CA ASP A 9 59.18 1.16 -5.97
C ASP A 9 58.89 2.35 -6.89
N ARG A 10 58.71 2.09 -8.19
CA ARG A 10 58.39 3.11 -9.19
C ARG A 10 56.94 3.58 -9.07
N GLN A 11 55.99 2.66 -8.80
CA GLN A 11 54.60 3.01 -8.52
C GLN A 11 54.47 3.84 -7.24
N LEU A 12 55.20 3.47 -6.17
CA LEU A 12 55.22 4.19 -4.90
C LEU A 12 55.87 5.58 -5.03
N GLN A 13 56.98 5.70 -5.76
CA GLN A 13 57.59 7.00 -6.05
C GLN A 13 56.64 7.89 -6.86
N ASN A 14 55.98 7.33 -7.88
CA ASN A 14 55.02 8.06 -8.70
C ASN A 14 53.81 8.52 -7.89
N ALA A 15 53.26 7.68 -7.01
CA ALA A 15 52.15 8.05 -6.11
C ALA A 15 52.55 9.16 -5.13
N ARG A 16 53.76 9.09 -4.55
CA ARG A 16 54.30 10.11 -3.63
C ARG A 16 54.55 11.45 -4.34
N LEU A 17 55.01 11.40 -5.59
CA LEU A 17 55.16 12.58 -6.46
C LEU A 17 53.79 13.19 -6.78
N ALA A 18 52.82 12.39 -7.22
CA ALA A 18 51.45 12.85 -7.50
C ALA A 18 50.79 13.51 -6.28
N MET A 19 50.94 12.92 -5.10
CA MET A 19 50.43 13.49 -3.84
C MET A 19 51.08 14.83 -3.51
N ARG A 20 52.39 14.99 -3.75
CA ARG A 20 53.07 16.28 -3.63
C ARG A 20 52.57 17.33 -4.63
N HIS A 21 52.16 16.91 -5.83
CA HIS A 21 51.56 17.82 -6.81
C HIS A 21 50.17 18.30 -6.38
N PHE A 22 49.36 17.43 -5.76
CA PHE A 22 48.05 17.80 -5.22
C PHE A 22 48.15 18.82 -4.07
N VAL A 23 49.11 18.64 -3.15
CA VAL A 23 49.31 19.58 -2.02
C VAL A 23 49.84 20.95 -2.48
N ARG A 24 50.55 21.02 -3.62
CA ARG A 24 51.10 22.28 -4.16
C ARG A 24 50.09 23.11 -4.96
N ALA A 25 48.99 22.50 -5.41
CA ALA A 25 47.92 23.18 -6.14
C ALA A 25 46.57 22.93 -5.43
N PRO A 26 46.37 23.50 -4.23
CA PRO A 26 45.21 23.20 -3.39
C PRO A 26 43.90 23.63 -4.04
N GLY A 27 43.87 24.76 -4.77
CA GLY A 27 42.66 25.22 -5.47
C GLY A 27 42.20 24.27 -6.57
N PHE A 28 43.11 23.86 -7.47
CA PHE A 28 42.80 22.91 -8.53
C PHE A 28 42.39 21.53 -7.98
N THR A 29 43.11 21.05 -6.98
CA THR A 29 42.82 19.76 -6.32
C THR A 29 41.46 19.78 -5.64
N ALA A 30 41.13 20.87 -4.92
CA ALA A 30 39.83 21.01 -4.26
C ALA A 30 38.68 21.00 -5.28
N THR A 31 38.82 21.72 -6.40
CA THR A 31 37.79 21.71 -7.46
C THR A 31 37.64 20.32 -8.07
N ALA A 32 38.75 19.65 -8.41
CA ALA A 32 38.72 18.32 -9.00
C ALA A 32 38.11 17.26 -8.07
N VAL A 33 38.50 17.25 -6.80
CA VAL A 33 37.93 16.36 -5.77
C VAL A 33 36.46 16.68 -5.56
N GLY A 34 36.09 17.96 -5.50
CA GLY A 34 34.70 18.40 -5.35
C GLY A 34 33.82 17.92 -6.51
N THR A 35 34.29 18.05 -7.75
CA THR A 35 33.57 17.56 -8.94
C THR A 35 33.40 16.04 -8.92
N ILE A 36 34.44 15.28 -8.56
CA ILE A 36 34.37 13.82 -8.46
C ILE A 36 33.42 13.40 -7.33
N ALA A 37 33.53 14.04 -6.16
CA ALA A 37 32.66 13.77 -5.01
C ALA A 37 31.20 14.07 -5.33
N LEU A 38 30.92 15.17 -6.05
CA LEU A 38 29.57 15.49 -6.53
C LEU A 38 29.04 14.45 -7.51
N GLY A 39 29.86 14.03 -8.49
CA GLY A 39 29.45 13.01 -9.46
C GLY A 39 29.15 11.64 -8.81
N ILE A 40 30.01 11.20 -7.89
CA ILE A 40 29.81 9.96 -7.13
C ILE A 40 28.59 10.10 -6.22
N GLY A 41 28.49 11.20 -5.46
CA GLY A 41 27.38 11.45 -4.55
C GLY A 41 26.03 11.49 -5.25
N ALA A 42 25.95 12.15 -6.41
CA ALA A 42 24.75 12.17 -7.24
C ALA A 42 24.36 10.76 -7.73
N SER A 43 25.34 9.98 -8.19
CA SER A 43 25.09 8.61 -8.66
C SER A 43 24.60 7.71 -7.52
N VAL A 44 25.24 7.78 -6.35
CA VAL A 44 24.83 7.02 -5.15
C VAL A 44 23.45 7.45 -4.66
N ALA A 45 23.14 8.75 -4.67
CA ALA A 45 21.83 9.24 -4.26
C ALA A 45 20.72 8.75 -5.19
N ILE A 46 20.94 8.76 -6.51
CA ILE A 46 19.98 8.21 -7.49
C ILE A 46 19.76 6.72 -7.22
N PHE A 47 20.84 5.94 -7.06
CA PHE A 47 20.72 4.52 -6.77
C PHE A 47 20.05 4.24 -5.42
N ALA A 48 20.28 5.04 -4.39
CA ALA A 48 19.63 4.88 -3.09
C ALA A 48 18.12 5.17 -3.17
N VAL A 49 17.71 6.16 -3.95
CA VAL A 49 16.27 6.43 -4.20
C VAL A 49 15.65 5.29 -5.01
N VAL A 50 16.33 4.81 -6.05
CA VAL A 50 15.87 3.68 -6.86
C VAL A 50 15.73 2.42 -6.01
N ASP A 51 16.72 2.09 -5.19
CA ASP A 51 16.70 0.91 -4.31
C ASP A 51 15.58 1.00 -3.26
N ALA A 52 15.43 2.16 -2.61
CA ALA A 52 14.39 2.38 -1.60
C ALA A 52 12.96 2.44 -2.18
N VAL A 53 12.79 2.72 -3.48
CA VAL A 53 11.48 2.85 -4.12
C VAL A 53 11.10 1.62 -4.95
N LEU A 54 12.07 0.91 -5.54
CA LEU A 54 11.81 -0.20 -6.47
C LEU A 54 12.21 -1.58 -5.92
N LEU A 55 13.01 -1.66 -4.84
CA LEU A 55 13.58 -2.94 -4.37
C LEU A 55 13.27 -3.25 -2.90
N ASP A 56 12.60 -2.35 -2.16
CA ASP A 56 12.08 -2.70 -0.84
C ASP A 56 10.81 -3.54 -1.06
N PRO A 57 10.83 -4.85 -0.77
CA PRO A 57 9.63 -5.66 -0.91
C PRO A 57 8.55 -5.05 -0.02
N LEU A 58 7.35 -4.89 -0.57
CA LEU A 58 6.22 -4.38 0.20
C LEU A 58 6.16 -5.10 1.56
N PRO A 59 5.97 -4.39 2.68
CA PRO A 59 6.10 -4.96 4.03
C PRO A 59 4.96 -5.92 4.42
N TYR A 60 4.31 -6.56 3.43
CA TYR A 60 3.22 -7.51 3.61
C TYR A 60 3.76 -8.94 3.62
N GLU A 61 3.15 -9.78 4.45
CA GLU A 61 3.43 -11.22 4.45
C GLU A 61 3.00 -11.83 3.10
N GLU A 62 3.94 -12.52 2.44
CA GLU A 62 3.72 -13.22 1.15
C GLU A 62 3.15 -12.28 0.09
N ALA A 63 3.81 -11.13 -0.11
CA ALA A 63 3.38 -10.08 -1.05
C ALA A 63 3.17 -10.59 -2.49
N ASP A 64 3.91 -11.63 -2.90
CA ASP A 64 3.80 -12.28 -4.22
C ASP A 64 2.41 -12.89 -4.50
N GLU A 65 1.63 -13.15 -3.45
CA GLU A 65 0.28 -13.72 -3.55
C GLU A 65 -0.83 -12.66 -3.50
N LEU A 66 -0.48 -11.40 -3.22
CA LEU A 66 -1.42 -10.29 -3.15
C LEU A 66 -1.67 -9.68 -4.53
N VAL A 67 -2.95 -9.52 -4.86
CA VAL A 67 -3.41 -9.07 -6.17
C VAL A 67 -4.43 -7.95 -5.99
N ALA A 68 -4.23 -6.84 -6.70
CA ALA A 68 -5.23 -5.82 -6.89
C ALA A 68 -6.22 -6.24 -7.98
N ILE A 69 -7.52 -6.21 -7.66
CA ILE A 69 -8.59 -6.61 -8.55
C ILE A 69 -9.35 -5.36 -8.98
N TRP A 70 -9.21 -5.00 -10.25
CA TRP A 70 -9.83 -3.83 -10.86
C TRP A 70 -10.97 -4.22 -11.79
N GLU A 71 -11.98 -3.35 -11.88
CA GLU A 71 -12.94 -3.42 -12.99
C GLU A 71 -12.34 -2.81 -14.25
N TRP A 72 -12.54 -3.51 -15.37
CA TRP A 72 -12.15 -3.06 -16.70
C TRP A 72 -13.37 -2.65 -17.51
N ASN A 73 -13.49 -1.36 -17.83
CA ASN A 73 -14.46 -0.88 -18.81
C ASN A 73 -13.91 -1.12 -20.23
N VAL A 74 -14.36 -2.19 -20.88
CA VAL A 74 -13.87 -2.62 -22.20
C VAL A 74 -14.15 -1.57 -23.29
N PRO A 75 -15.36 -0.99 -23.42
CA PRO A 75 -15.64 0.03 -24.45
C PRO A 75 -14.80 1.29 -24.35
N ARG A 76 -14.33 1.66 -23.14
CA ARG A 76 -13.53 2.87 -22.90
C ARG A 76 -12.04 2.58 -22.68
N ASP A 77 -11.64 1.31 -22.76
CA ASP A 77 -10.29 0.81 -22.44
C ASP A 77 -9.74 1.34 -21.09
N ARG A 78 -10.62 1.43 -20.08
CA ARG A 78 -10.22 1.82 -18.72
C ARG A 78 -10.06 0.56 -17.88
N ARG A 79 -8.84 0.07 -17.75
CA ARG A 79 -8.49 -1.22 -17.12
C ARG A 79 -8.45 -1.18 -15.60
N GLU A 80 -8.20 0.00 -15.03
CA GLU A 80 -8.10 0.21 -13.59
C GLU A 80 -9.21 1.14 -13.13
N ASN A 81 -10.34 0.52 -12.78
CA ASN A 81 -11.46 1.23 -12.21
C ASN A 81 -11.90 0.54 -10.92
N VAL A 82 -12.26 1.36 -9.92
CA VAL A 82 -12.84 0.88 -8.68
C VAL A 82 -14.05 -0.03 -8.94
N ALA A 83 -14.24 -0.99 -8.06
CA ALA A 83 -15.26 -2.00 -8.16
C ALA A 83 -16.61 -1.53 -7.60
N ASN A 84 -17.65 -2.17 -8.10
CA ASN A 84 -18.98 -2.14 -7.54
C ASN A 84 -19.10 -3.14 -6.36
N PRO A 85 -19.78 -2.79 -5.26
CA PRO A 85 -19.98 -3.71 -4.13
C PRO A 85 -20.64 -5.05 -4.47
N GLY A 86 -21.61 -5.04 -5.38
CA GLY A 86 -22.27 -6.25 -5.85
C GLY A 86 -21.31 -7.15 -6.63
N ASN A 87 -20.48 -6.58 -7.50
CA ASN A 87 -19.45 -7.32 -8.22
C ASN A 87 -18.41 -7.90 -7.26
N PHE A 88 -17.92 -7.10 -6.30
CA PHE A 88 -17.03 -7.60 -5.24
C PHE A 88 -17.63 -8.79 -4.49
N LYS A 89 -18.90 -8.68 -4.07
CA LYS A 89 -19.61 -9.78 -3.42
C LYS A 89 -19.65 -11.03 -4.29
N ALA A 90 -19.97 -10.88 -5.58
CA ALA A 90 -20.01 -12.00 -6.51
C ALA A 90 -18.63 -12.62 -6.76
N TRP A 91 -17.56 -11.83 -6.85
CA TRP A 91 -16.19 -12.33 -6.97
C TRP A 91 -15.79 -13.13 -5.73
N ARG A 92 -16.06 -12.58 -4.54
CA ARG A 92 -15.78 -13.23 -3.26
C ARG A 92 -16.57 -14.53 -3.07
N ASP A 93 -17.85 -14.55 -3.45
CA ASP A 93 -18.72 -15.71 -3.26
C ASP A 93 -18.51 -16.82 -4.30
N ARG A 94 -18.03 -16.48 -5.51
CA ARG A 94 -17.97 -17.41 -6.66
C ARG A 94 -16.56 -17.84 -7.03
N SER A 95 -15.52 -17.22 -6.47
CA SER A 95 -14.13 -17.57 -6.77
C SER A 95 -13.59 -18.68 -5.86
N ILE A 96 -12.75 -19.54 -6.43
CA ILE A 96 -11.98 -20.57 -5.73
C ILE A 96 -10.46 -20.43 -5.89
N THR A 97 -10.00 -19.46 -6.70
CA THR A 97 -8.57 -19.20 -6.90
C THR A 97 -7.96 -18.29 -5.83
N PHE A 98 -8.79 -17.63 -5.04
CA PHE A 98 -8.37 -16.79 -3.93
C PHE A 98 -8.64 -17.48 -2.60
N GLU A 99 -7.69 -17.40 -1.68
CA GLU A 99 -7.90 -17.79 -0.28
C GLU A 99 -8.81 -16.80 0.42
N ALA A 100 -8.59 -15.50 0.17
CA ALA A 100 -9.40 -14.43 0.74
C ALA A 100 -9.46 -13.23 -0.22
N MET A 101 -10.57 -12.50 -0.16
CA MET A 101 -10.74 -11.21 -0.84
C MET A 101 -11.28 -10.18 0.13
N THR A 102 -10.70 -9.00 0.10
CA THR A 102 -11.10 -7.85 0.91
C THR A 102 -11.28 -6.62 0.03
N ALA A 103 -11.87 -5.56 0.59
CA ALA A 103 -12.03 -4.32 -0.14
C ALA A 103 -11.93 -3.11 0.78
N VAL A 104 -11.56 -1.98 0.19
CA VAL A 104 -11.37 -0.70 0.87
C VAL A 104 -11.85 0.43 -0.02
N SER A 105 -12.49 1.45 0.57
CA SER A 105 -12.94 2.61 -0.16
C SER A 105 -11.76 3.47 -0.61
N MET A 106 -12.01 4.31 -1.61
CA MET A 106 -11.18 5.48 -1.80
C MET A 106 -11.15 6.35 -0.54
N MET A 107 -10.03 7.02 -0.34
CA MET A 107 -9.85 7.96 0.77
C MET A 107 -10.79 9.15 0.60
N GLN A 108 -11.45 9.56 1.67
CA GLN A 108 -12.35 10.71 1.66
C GLN A 108 -12.24 11.53 2.94
N PRO A 109 -12.41 12.87 2.86
CA PRO A 109 -12.46 13.71 4.05
C PRO A 109 -13.71 13.38 4.86
N THR A 110 -13.53 13.26 6.17
CA THR A 110 -14.59 12.95 7.13
C THR A 110 -14.41 13.77 8.38
N LYS A 111 -15.52 14.13 9.02
CA LYS A 111 -15.51 14.83 10.30
C LYS A 111 -15.29 13.82 11.42
N PHE A 112 -14.13 13.86 12.06
CA PHE A 112 -13.81 13.08 13.24
C PHE A 112 -13.89 13.97 14.47
N THR A 113 -14.78 13.64 15.40
CA THR A 113 -15.07 14.49 16.57
C THR A 113 -14.84 13.71 17.85
N GLY A 114 -13.82 14.15 18.59
CA GLY A 114 -13.59 13.75 19.98
C GLY A 114 -14.27 14.70 20.97
N PRO A 115 -13.96 14.56 22.28
CA PRO A 115 -14.53 15.40 23.33
C PRO A 115 -14.06 16.87 23.27
N GLU A 116 -12.96 17.20 22.59
CA GLU A 116 -12.40 18.55 22.58
C GLU A 116 -12.84 19.39 21.37
N GLN A 117 -12.62 18.92 20.15
CA GLN A 117 -13.01 19.62 18.92
C GLN A 117 -13.17 18.67 17.72
N PRO A 118 -14.09 18.95 16.79
CA PRO A 118 -14.14 18.30 15.48
C PRO A 118 -12.92 18.66 14.64
N GLU A 119 -12.36 17.67 13.95
CA GLU A 119 -11.36 17.84 12.92
C GLU A 119 -11.75 17.08 11.65
N GLU A 120 -11.19 17.50 10.52
CA GLU A 120 -11.32 16.77 9.26
C GLU A 120 -10.15 15.80 9.13
N VAL A 121 -10.46 14.53 8.91
CA VAL A 121 -9.48 13.46 8.73
C VAL A 121 -9.77 12.68 7.46
N MET A 122 -8.71 12.17 6.86
CA MET A 122 -8.79 11.34 5.67
C MET A 122 -9.08 9.89 6.05
N THR A 123 -10.27 9.42 5.70
CA THR A 123 -10.77 8.11 6.09
C THR A 123 -10.93 7.17 4.90
N GLN A 124 -10.59 5.91 5.14
CA GLN A 124 -11.01 4.81 4.29
C GLN A 124 -11.98 3.89 5.03
N TYR A 125 -12.99 3.40 4.33
CA TYR A 125 -13.88 2.37 4.84
C TYR A 125 -13.42 1.02 4.33
N ALA A 126 -13.15 0.08 5.24
CA ALA A 126 -12.55 -1.20 4.90
C ALA A 126 -13.42 -2.37 5.38
N SER A 127 -13.34 -3.50 4.68
CA SER A 127 -13.90 -4.76 5.16
C SER A 127 -13.31 -5.13 6.53
N PRO A 128 -14.03 -5.94 7.33
CA PRO A 128 -13.52 -6.46 8.60
C PRO A 128 -12.23 -7.28 8.49
N ASP A 129 -12.04 -7.96 7.36
CA ASP A 129 -10.89 -8.82 7.06
C ASP A 129 -9.72 -8.08 6.40
N PHE A 130 -9.83 -6.78 6.16
CA PHE A 130 -8.87 -5.98 5.38
C PHE A 130 -7.43 -6.12 5.88
N PHE A 131 -7.22 -5.88 7.18
CA PHE A 131 -5.90 -5.97 7.76
C PHE A 131 -5.36 -7.40 7.77
N SER A 132 -6.21 -8.40 8.02
CA SER A 132 -5.80 -9.81 8.04
C SER A 132 -5.40 -10.32 6.67
N VAL A 133 -6.13 -9.96 5.61
CA VAL A 133 -5.80 -10.37 4.24
C VAL A 133 -4.44 -9.80 3.82
N LEU A 134 -4.14 -8.56 4.21
CA LEU A 134 -2.87 -7.90 3.92
C LEU A 134 -1.73 -8.23 4.91
N GLY A 135 -1.97 -9.09 5.91
CA GLY A 135 -0.97 -9.42 6.94
C GLY A 135 -0.55 -8.21 7.81
N MET A 136 -1.40 -7.19 7.87
CA MET A 136 -1.14 -5.94 8.58
C MET A 136 -1.45 -6.08 10.08
N GLN A 137 -0.58 -5.53 10.91
CA GLN A 137 -0.63 -5.70 12.36
C GLN A 137 -0.66 -4.33 13.08
N ALA A 138 -1.38 -4.28 14.20
CA ALA A 138 -1.39 -3.11 15.07
C ALA A 138 -0.08 -2.98 15.87
N ALA A 139 0.40 -1.76 16.06
CA ALA A 139 1.44 -1.42 17.03
C ALA A 139 0.87 -1.30 18.45
N LEU A 140 -0.38 -0.86 18.56
CA LEU A 140 -1.10 -0.68 19.82
C LEU A 140 -2.52 -1.20 19.66
N GLY A 141 -3.01 -2.00 20.62
CA GLY A 141 -4.36 -2.57 20.57
C GLY A 141 -4.45 -3.73 19.57
N ARG A 142 -5.47 -3.71 18.72
CA ARG A 142 -5.73 -4.73 17.69
C ARG A 142 -6.25 -4.10 16.39
N THR A 143 -6.30 -4.89 15.34
CA THR A 143 -7.04 -4.56 14.10
C THR A 143 -8.53 -4.90 14.26
N PHE A 144 -9.27 -4.85 13.14
CA PHE A 144 -10.70 -5.14 13.12
C PHE A 144 -11.05 -6.56 13.56
N THR A 145 -12.20 -6.67 14.22
CA THR A 145 -12.87 -7.95 14.48
C THR A 145 -13.50 -8.45 13.16
N PRO A 146 -13.17 -9.67 12.68
CA PRO A 146 -13.71 -10.16 11.41
C PRO A 146 -15.23 -10.35 11.39
N ASP A 147 -15.82 -10.72 12.53
CA ASP A 147 -17.25 -10.92 12.68
C ASP A 147 -17.94 -9.64 13.18
N LEU A 148 -18.57 -8.92 12.26
CA LEU A 148 -19.30 -7.69 12.59
C LEU A 148 -20.51 -7.93 13.50
N SER A 149 -21.07 -9.15 13.56
CA SER A 149 -22.19 -9.43 14.47
C SER A 149 -21.77 -9.40 15.94
N ALA A 150 -20.48 -9.54 16.21
CA ALA A 150 -19.88 -9.43 17.54
C ALA A 150 -19.51 -7.97 17.91
N VAL A 151 -19.74 -7.00 17.02
CA VAL A 151 -19.32 -5.61 17.19
C VAL A 151 -20.54 -4.71 17.35
N GLU A 152 -20.64 -4.02 18.49
CA GLU A 152 -21.75 -3.09 18.76
C GLU A 152 -21.51 -1.68 18.20
N THR A 153 -20.25 -1.27 18.07
CA THR A 153 -19.85 0.07 17.61
C THR A 153 -18.78 -0.07 16.54
N THR A 154 -18.93 0.65 15.43
CA THR A 154 -17.98 0.63 14.30
C THR A 154 -16.55 0.82 14.78
N GLU A 155 -15.69 -0.16 14.47
CA GLU A 155 -14.30 -0.14 14.88
C GLU A 155 -13.46 0.76 13.97
N VAL A 156 -12.51 1.48 14.57
CA VAL A 156 -11.56 2.34 13.88
C VAL A 156 -10.14 1.97 14.26
N VAL A 157 -9.27 1.90 13.26
CA VAL A 157 -7.82 1.77 13.42
C VAL A 157 -7.18 3.06 12.92
N LEU A 158 -6.27 3.64 13.70
CA LEU A 158 -5.56 4.88 13.36
C LEU A 158 -4.22 4.59 12.69
N SER A 159 -3.77 5.49 11.82
CA SER A 159 -2.36 5.48 11.39
C SER A 159 -1.45 5.96 12.53
N ASP A 160 -0.22 5.43 12.60
CA ASP A 160 0.79 5.89 13.57
C ASP A 160 1.09 7.39 13.39
N ARG A 161 1.10 7.88 12.14
CA ARG A 161 1.29 9.29 11.81
C ARG A 161 0.25 10.18 12.50
N TYR A 162 -1.04 9.91 12.28
CA TYR A 162 -2.12 10.71 12.84
C TYR A 162 -2.16 10.60 14.37
N TRP A 163 -1.98 9.39 14.92
CA TRP A 163 -1.93 9.17 16.36
C TRP A 163 -0.81 9.97 17.05
N ARG A 164 0.38 10.04 16.46
CA ARG A 164 1.49 10.84 17.02
C ARG A 164 1.30 12.34 16.85
N GLN A 165 0.87 12.78 15.67
CA GLN A 165 0.81 14.21 15.31
C GLN A 165 -0.39 14.92 15.93
N SER A 166 -1.56 14.29 15.90
CA SER A 166 -2.82 14.90 16.35
C SER A 166 -3.22 14.48 17.75
N LEU A 167 -2.87 13.26 18.18
CA LEU A 167 -3.30 12.71 19.47
C LEU A 167 -2.14 12.55 20.48
N GLY A 168 -0.96 13.08 20.17
CA GLY A 168 0.18 13.11 21.10
C GLY A 168 0.70 11.74 21.53
N ALA A 169 0.45 10.70 20.72
CA ALA A 169 0.73 9.31 21.06
C ALA A 169 0.03 8.84 22.37
N ASP A 170 -1.17 9.36 22.68
CA ASP A 170 -1.94 8.93 23.85
C ASP A 170 -2.37 7.46 23.71
N THR A 171 -1.81 6.59 24.55
CA THR A 171 -2.21 5.16 24.61
C THR A 171 -3.60 4.96 25.20
N GLY A 172 -4.11 5.94 25.95
CA GLY A 172 -5.45 5.96 26.50
C GLY A 172 -6.53 6.14 25.45
N ILE A 173 -6.18 6.25 24.16
CA ILE A 173 -7.11 6.34 23.03
C ILE A 173 -7.87 5.03 22.79
N LEU A 174 -7.30 3.88 23.17
CA LEU A 174 -7.93 2.58 22.97
C LEU A 174 -9.26 2.47 23.72
N GLY A 175 -10.29 1.96 23.03
CA GLY A 175 -11.64 1.81 23.57
C GLY A 175 -12.40 3.12 23.72
N ARG A 176 -11.81 4.28 23.38
CA ARG A 176 -12.55 5.55 23.38
C ARG A 176 -13.49 5.63 22.19
N THR A 177 -14.67 6.17 22.45
CA THR A 177 -15.68 6.44 21.44
C THR A 177 -15.51 7.84 20.88
N PHE A 178 -15.62 7.96 19.56
CA PHE A 178 -15.60 9.19 18.78
C PHE A 178 -16.84 9.24 17.89
N GLN A 179 -17.04 10.36 17.21
CA GLN A 179 -18.01 10.48 16.13
C GLN A 179 -17.27 10.61 14.80
N LEU A 180 -17.64 9.79 13.82
CA LEU A 180 -17.20 9.90 12.44
C LEU A 180 -18.42 10.25 11.58
N ASN A 181 -18.46 11.47 11.03
CA ASN A 181 -19.65 12.01 10.34
C ASN A 181 -20.94 11.79 11.16
N ASP A 182 -20.88 12.10 12.45
CA ASP A 182 -21.96 11.95 13.43
C ASP A 182 -22.42 10.50 13.69
N THR A 183 -21.64 9.50 13.24
CA THR A 183 -21.81 8.08 13.57
C THR A 183 -20.83 7.66 14.67
N PRO A 184 -21.28 6.97 15.73
CA PRO A 184 -20.39 6.56 16.81
C PRO A 184 -19.40 5.49 16.32
N VAL A 185 -18.12 5.71 16.61
CA VAL A 185 -17.02 4.81 16.30
C VAL A 185 -16.14 4.57 17.53
N VAL A 186 -15.46 3.45 17.61
CA VAL A 186 -14.53 3.12 18.71
C VAL A 186 -13.13 2.86 18.19
N VAL A 187 -12.12 3.50 18.79
CA VAL A 187 -10.73 3.25 18.43
C VAL A 187 -10.27 1.92 19.04
N VAL A 188 -9.95 0.93 18.20
CA VAL A 188 -9.51 -0.41 18.64
C VAL A 188 -8.00 -0.63 18.52
N GLY A 189 -7.31 0.21 17.73
CA GLY A 189 -5.87 0.12 17.59
C GLY A 189 -5.22 1.22 16.78
N VAL A 190 -3.90 1.16 16.74
CA VAL A 190 -3.01 1.99 15.93
C VAL A 190 -2.15 1.07 15.08
N LEU A 191 -2.12 1.29 13.77
CA LEU A 191 -1.35 0.50 12.82
C LEU A 191 0.16 0.72 13.00
N ARG A 192 0.99 -0.29 12.69
CA ARG A 192 2.46 -0.09 12.69
C ARG A 192 2.88 0.94 11.65
N PRO A 193 3.94 1.73 11.93
CA PRO A 193 4.43 2.75 11.03
C PRO A 193 5.02 2.18 9.72
N GLU A 194 5.35 0.88 9.67
CA GLU A 194 5.85 0.24 8.45
C GLU A 194 4.79 0.13 7.34
N TYR A 195 3.50 0.07 7.68
CA TYR A 195 2.42 -0.15 6.70
C TYR A 195 1.91 1.14 6.02
N VAL A 196 2.61 2.26 6.18
CA VAL A 196 2.21 3.59 5.70
C VAL A 196 2.14 3.69 4.17
N ALA A 197 2.81 2.78 3.45
CA ALA A 197 2.77 2.73 1.98
C ALA A 197 1.37 2.40 1.44
N PHE A 198 0.57 1.58 2.13
CA PHE A 198 -0.81 1.34 1.74
C PHE A 198 -1.72 2.48 2.21
N GLY A 199 -2.24 3.25 1.27
CA GLY A 199 -3.13 4.38 1.58
C GLY A 199 -2.39 5.58 2.14
N GLU A 200 -1.25 5.95 1.55
CA GLU A 200 -0.51 7.19 1.86
C GLU A 200 -1.48 8.37 2.03
N GLY A 201 -1.43 9.00 3.20
CA GLY A 201 -2.35 10.10 3.57
C GLY A 201 -3.58 9.68 4.37
N THR A 202 -3.88 8.38 4.51
CA THR A 202 -4.99 7.90 5.36
C THR A 202 -4.67 8.16 6.83
N ASP A 203 -5.58 8.85 7.52
CA ASP A 203 -5.50 9.09 8.95
C ASP A 203 -6.09 7.92 9.75
N LEU A 204 -7.20 7.36 9.26
CA LEU A 204 -7.87 6.23 9.89
C LEU A 204 -8.63 5.34 8.92
N TRP A 205 -8.82 4.08 9.33
CA TRP A 205 -9.69 3.11 8.68
C TRP A 205 -10.89 2.84 9.58
N ALA A 206 -12.09 2.87 9.01
CA ALA A 206 -13.32 2.48 9.69
C ALA A 206 -13.86 1.16 9.11
N SER A 207 -14.18 0.22 9.99
CA SER A 207 -14.72 -1.08 9.57
C SER A 207 -16.18 -0.94 9.17
N ILE A 208 -16.52 -1.34 7.94
CA ILE A 208 -17.91 -1.45 7.50
C ILE A 208 -18.12 -2.80 6.83
N ASP A 209 -19.37 -3.24 6.78
CA ASP A 209 -19.72 -4.32 5.87
C ASP A 209 -19.82 -3.77 4.45
N VAL A 210 -18.67 -3.73 3.78
CA VAL A 210 -18.56 -3.30 2.39
C VAL A 210 -19.35 -4.21 1.44
N GLY A 211 -19.75 -5.42 1.88
CA GLY A 211 -20.53 -6.40 1.12
C GLY A 211 -22.05 -6.23 1.26
N LEU A 212 -22.54 -5.28 2.06
CA LEU A 212 -23.98 -4.95 2.15
C LEU A 212 -24.53 -4.16 0.96
N GLY A 213 -23.67 -3.78 0.00
CA GLY A 213 -24.15 -3.25 -1.27
C GLY A 213 -24.74 -4.37 -2.13
N ASP A 214 -26.02 -4.28 -2.46
CA ASP A 214 -26.61 -5.10 -3.53
C ASP A 214 -26.14 -4.60 -4.91
N GLN A 215 -26.33 -5.40 -5.95
CA GLN A 215 -26.03 -5.07 -7.35
C GLN A 215 -26.71 -3.77 -7.81
N THR A 216 -27.81 -3.38 -7.15
CA THR A 216 -28.52 -2.12 -7.42
C THR A 216 -27.81 -0.89 -6.84
N ASN A 217 -26.79 -1.06 -6.00
CA ASN A 217 -25.99 0.03 -5.48
C ASN A 217 -25.01 0.48 -6.56
N SER A 218 -25.46 1.38 -7.45
CA SER A 218 -24.84 1.70 -8.73
C SER A 218 -23.48 2.43 -8.67
N GLY A 219 -22.95 2.65 -7.47
CA GLY A 219 -21.65 3.29 -7.27
C GLY A 219 -20.50 2.30 -7.40
N ARG A 220 -19.43 2.74 -8.07
CA ARG A 220 -18.12 2.09 -8.04
C ARG A 220 -17.19 2.95 -7.20
N TRP A 221 -16.71 2.44 -6.07
CA TRP A 221 -16.03 3.28 -5.07
C TRP A 221 -14.97 2.55 -4.22
N MET A 222 -14.82 1.25 -4.43
CA MET A 222 -13.90 0.41 -3.64
C MET A 222 -12.79 -0.18 -4.49
N MET A 223 -11.59 -0.21 -3.94
CA MET A 223 -10.52 -1.06 -4.42
C MET A 223 -10.71 -2.45 -3.82
N VAL A 224 -10.51 -3.49 -4.62
CA VAL A 224 -10.59 -4.88 -4.17
C VAL A 224 -9.19 -5.47 -4.19
N LEU A 225 -8.87 -6.21 -3.14
CA LEU A 225 -7.59 -6.89 -2.95
C LEU A 225 -7.90 -8.36 -2.69
N GLY A 226 -7.08 -9.25 -3.23
CA GLY A 226 -7.20 -10.67 -3.00
C GLY A 226 -5.86 -11.30 -2.71
N ARG A 227 -5.87 -12.33 -1.87
CA ARG A 227 -4.75 -13.26 -1.69
C ARG A 227 -5.04 -14.52 -2.49
N LEU A 228 -4.15 -14.87 -3.41
CA LEU A 228 -4.24 -16.11 -4.19
C LEU A 228 -4.13 -17.31 -3.23
N ALA A 229 -4.89 -18.36 -3.50
CA ALA A 229 -4.73 -19.61 -2.77
C ALA A 229 -3.42 -20.30 -3.13
N GLU A 230 -2.86 -21.08 -2.21
CA GLU A 230 -1.59 -21.80 -2.39
C GLU A 230 -1.53 -22.55 -3.73
N GLY A 231 -0.50 -22.26 -4.52
CA GLY A 231 -0.26 -22.90 -5.82
C GLY A 231 -1.17 -22.43 -6.97
N ARG A 232 -1.99 -21.39 -6.78
CA ARG A 232 -2.75 -20.74 -7.85
C ARG A 232 -1.91 -19.67 -8.55
N THR A 233 -2.21 -19.42 -9.81
CA THR A 233 -1.51 -18.42 -10.62
C THR A 233 -2.43 -17.23 -10.90
N LEU A 234 -1.82 -16.04 -11.07
CA LEU A 234 -2.53 -14.83 -11.50
C LEU A 234 -3.33 -15.04 -12.79
N GLU A 235 -2.79 -15.80 -13.74
CA GLU A 235 -3.45 -16.14 -15.00
C GLU A 235 -4.74 -16.94 -14.76
N ALA A 236 -4.67 -17.99 -13.94
CA ALA A 236 -5.84 -18.80 -13.61
C ALA A 236 -6.92 -17.99 -12.87
N ALA A 237 -6.50 -17.12 -11.93
CA ALA A 237 -7.41 -16.22 -11.23
C ALA A 237 -8.07 -15.19 -12.16
N THR A 238 -7.31 -14.68 -13.14
CA THR A 238 -7.81 -13.75 -14.14
C THR A 238 -8.88 -14.39 -15.01
N ASP A 239 -8.63 -15.62 -15.50
CA ASP A 239 -9.59 -16.34 -16.34
C ASP A 239 -10.86 -16.74 -15.57
N GLU A 240 -10.72 -17.12 -14.30
CA GLU A 240 -11.87 -17.38 -13.43
C GLU A 240 -12.72 -16.12 -13.23
N LEU A 241 -12.12 -15.00 -12.81
CA LEU A 241 -12.89 -13.79 -12.54
C LEU A 241 -13.46 -13.15 -13.81
N ARG A 242 -12.83 -13.33 -14.98
CA ARG A 242 -13.44 -12.99 -16.27
C ARG A 242 -14.69 -13.81 -16.55
N THR A 243 -14.68 -15.10 -16.22
CA THR A 243 -15.87 -15.96 -16.33
C THR A 243 -16.98 -15.48 -15.39
N VAL A 244 -16.63 -15.06 -14.17
CA VAL A 244 -17.60 -14.46 -13.22
C VAL A 244 -18.15 -13.15 -13.78
N ALA A 245 -17.29 -12.28 -14.33
CA ALA A 245 -17.71 -11.00 -14.93
C ALA A 245 -18.66 -11.20 -16.11
N SER A 246 -18.40 -12.15 -17.01
CA SER A 246 -19.32 -12.47 -18.11
C SER A 246 -20.69 -12.94 -17.63
N ARG A 247 -20.75 -13.73 -16.55
CA ARG A 247 -22.05 -14.11 -15.95
C ARG A 247 -22.76 -12.91 -15.32
N LEU A 248 -22.02 -12.01 -14.67
CA LEU A 248 -22.58 -10.78 -14.10
C LEU A 248 -23.12 -9.82 -15.17
N GLU A 249 -22.50 -9.80 -16.35
CA GLU A 249 -23.00 -9.08 -17.52
C GLU A 249 -24.34 -9.65 -18.03
N GLU A 250 -24.50 -10.97 -18.02
CA GLU A 250 -25.78 -11.62 -18.38
C GLU A 250 -26.87 -11.44 -17.32
N GLU A 251 -26.51 -11.53 -16.03
CA GLU A 251 -27.44 -11.42 -14.89
C GLU A 251 -27.89 -9.96 -14.65
N TYR A 252 -26.98 -8.99 -14.82
CA TYR A 252 -27.19 -7.57 -14.51
C TYR A 252 -26.65 -6.65 -15.63
N PRO A 253 -27.20 -6.74 -16.85
CA PRO A 253 -26.67 -6.04 -18.02
C PRO A 253 -26.67 -4.51 -17.87
N GLU A 254 -27.61 -3.95 -17.12
CA GLU A 254 -27.70 -2.51 -16.85
C GLU A 254 -26.48 -1.95 -16.09
N PHE A 255 -25.79 -2.78 -15.31
CA PHE A 255 -24.63 -2.38 -14.51
C PHE A 255 -23.30 -2.89 -15.07
N ASN A 256 -23.34 -4.04 -15.77
CA ASN A 256 -22.15 -4.80 -16.16
C ASN A 256 -21.94 -4.93 -17.68
N ALA A 257 -22.82 -4.39 -18.53
CA ALA A 257 -22.59 -4.35 -19.97
C ALA A 257 -21.25 -3.68 -20.32
N GLY A 258 -20.38 -4.42 -21.00
CA GLY A 258 -19.03 -3.97 -21.37
C GLY A 258 -18.05 -3.86 -20.19
N TRP A 259 -18.35 -4.46 -19.04
CA TRP A 259 -17.45 -4.52 -17.89
C TRP A 259 -16.82 -5.92 -17.76
N SER A 260 -15.53 -5.93 -17.47
CA SER A 260 -14.76 -7.13 -17.17
C SER A 260 -13.85 -6.87 -15.97
N VAL A 261 -12.85 -7.71 -15.76
CA VAL A 261 -11.87 -7.58 -14.67
C VAL A 261 -10.45 -7.50 -15.22
N ASN A 262 -9.60 -6.80 -14.48
CA ASN A 262 -8.17 -6.71 -14.67
C ASN A 262 -7.48 -6.95 -13.33
N LEU A 263 -6.61 -7.95 -13.26
CA LEU A 263 -5.88 -8.30 -12.05
C LEU A 263 -4.43 -7.87 -12.24
N VAL A 264 -3.85 -7.25 -11.21
CA VAL A 264 -2.47 -6.77 -11.23
C VAL A 264 -1.80 -7.20 -9.92
N PRO A 265 -0.56 -7.73 -9.93
CA PRO A 265 0.20 -7.97 -8.70
C PRO A 265 0.26 -6.70 -7.86
N LEU A 266 0.11 -6.83 -6.54
CA LEU A 266 0.09 -5.64 -5.68
C LEU A 266 1.44 -4.90 -5.68
N GLU A 267 2.55 -5.59 -5.95
CA GLU A 267 3.89 -5.02 -6.11
C GLU A 267 4.03 -4.09 -7.33
N GLU A 268 3.15 -4.17 -8.32
CA GLU A 268 3.16 -3.33 -9.51
C GLU A 268 2.29 -2.07 -9.37
N GLN A 269 1.63 -1.87 -8.22
CA GLN A 269 0.75 -0.73 -7.90
C GLN A 269 1.51 0.38 -7.17
#